data_AF-A0A517VWB2-F1
#
_entry.id   AF-A0A517VWB2-F1
#
_cell.length_a   1.000
_cell.length_b   1.000
_cell.length_c   1.000
_cell.angle_alpha   90.00
_cell.angle_beta   90.00
_cell.angle_gamma   90.00
#
_symmetry.space_group_name_H-M   'P 1'
#
loop_
_entity.id
_entity.type
_entity.pdbx_description
1 polymer ?
#
loop_
_entity_poly.entity_id
_entity_poly.type
_entity_poly.pdbx_seq_one_letter_code
_entity_poly.pdbx_strand_id
1 'polypeptide(L)'
;MTAIALTKSATEADFVESVDCLIIAADTPRLTELLSEEHPVYSQKSTAATARMRAWILVGLGRIGLCHGSLIYVIEELDTGIEPYLVAAAAVALRSYPSKERTFARYLVHAIENIRYHDEPVNYERYGEYSEDESRTAVTEILESLEWHGAGMLTNDEMTFLRGLPDCHQEIVSRLALRADSHSTSCCEIPEIFGRFSLPSGRQVNEAALGAVLFEDQDGSVFGFREYFRGTSSIVAFFYTRCDNPFKCSLTVAKLANIQRILQKRDLQRPVRVAAITYDPEFDDTTRIRVYGADRGIEFDSHTKLLRCIRGMETVRKYFRSGSNFIGSLINRHRIEAFVLDRSGEIVATFQRMRWDEEEIIEFAVDHAEGCESVQRKNISHARSHLRRFFMGLLSILPPAAVAFFPKCPFCWAAYFSAVGLSGLELAYSPWFYPVLWFFLCIHVVSSGIRSRTTGKLYSFVMAVAGAGLLVLPAGQWSKLLAIGLIGTSSLIGSMEHQRSRLKTTARSRSSSEFVCSADDNEETP
;
A
#
# COMPACT_ATOMS: atom_id res chain seq x y z
N MET A 1 11.06 28.19 -26.46
CA MET A 1 11.34 28.95 -25.22
C MET A 1 11.99 27.99 -24.25
N THR A 2 13.07 28.41 -23.58
CA THR A 2 13.83 27.53 -22.67
C THR A 2 13.33 27.77 -21.26
N ALA A 3 12.99 26.72 -20.52
CA ALA A 3 12.52 26.84 -19.13
C ALA A 3 13.57 27.59 -18.27
N ILE A 4 13.12 28.56 -17.47
CA ILE A 4 13.98 29.34 -16.59
C ILE A 4 14.50 28.43 -15.47
N ALA A 5 15.76 28.61 -15.08
CA ALA A 5 16.31 27.88 -13.94
C ALA A 5 15.65 28.38 -12.64
N LEU A 6 14.79 27.56 -12.05
CA LEU A 6 14.07 27.90 -10.82
C LEU A 6 14.99 27.78 -9.60
N THR A 7 15.30 28.92 -9.00
CA THR A 7 16.12 29.03 -7.77
C THR A 7 15.30 29.55 -6.60
N LYS A 8 15.92 29.70 -5.42
CA LYS A 8 15.24 30.23 -4.21
C LYS A 8 14.67 31.64 -4.38
N SER A 9 15.21 32.44 -5.31
CA SER A 9 14.76 33.81 -5.56
C SER A 9 13.69 33.92 -6.65
N ALA A 10 13.26 32.81 -7.25
CA ALA A 10 12.24 32.83 -8.30
C ALA A 10 10.92 33.41 -7.77
N THR A 11 10.30 34.30 -8.54
CA THR A 11 8.95 34.80 -8.26
C THR A 11 7.88 33.76 -8.64
N GLU A 12 6.64 33.94 -8.20
CA GLU A 12 5.52 33.09 -8.68
C GLU A 12 5.35 33.25 -10.21
N ALA A 13 5.63 34.43 -10.78
CA ALA A 13 5.57 34.65 -12.23
C ALA A 13 6.65 33.85 -12.98
N ASP A 14 7.91 33.89 -12.53
CA ASP A 14 9.00 33.10 -13.13
C ASP A 14 8.67 31.59 -13.08
N PHE A 15 8.05 31.16 -11.98
CA PHE A 15 7.60 29.79 -11.78
C PHE A 15 6.52 29.39 -12.78
N VAL A 16 5.48 30.20 -12.94
CA VAL A 16 4.40 29.93 -13.89
C VAL A 16 4.93 29.84 -15.31
N GLU A 17 5.75 30.80 -15.76
CA GLU A 17 6.34 30.77 -17.10
C GLU A 17 7.17 29.49 -17.33
N SER A 18 7.92 29.08 -16.30
CA SER A 18 8.73 27.86 -16.36
C SER A 18 7.87 26.60 -16.45
N VAL A 19 6.82 26.50 -15.63
CA VAL A 19 5.89 25.36 -15.65
C VAL A 19 5.16 25.29 -16.99
N ASP A 20 4.68 26.42 -17.52
CA ASP A 20 4.00 26.47 -18.81
C ASP A 20 4.93 26.05 -19.96
N CYS A 21 6.19 26.47 -19.93
CA CYS A 21 7.20 25.99 -20.89
C CYS A 21 7.38 24.47 -20.81
N LEU A 22 7.42 23.90 -19.60
CA LEU A 22 7.54 22.44 -19.41
C LEU A 22 6.28 21.70 -19.86
N ILE A 23 5.10 22.29 -19.67
CA ILE A 23 3.83 21.73 -20.17
C ILE A 23 3.82 21.68 -21.69
N ILE A 24 4.20 22.78 -22.36
CA ILE A 24 4.30 22.85 -23.82
C ILE A 24 5.30 21.83 -24.36
N ALA A 25 6.41 21.61 -23.64
CA ALA A 25 7.42 20.62 -23.99
C ALA A 25 7.05 19.17 -23.63
N ALA A 26 5.93 18.95 -22.94
CA ALA A 26 5.52 17.65 -22.38
C ALA A 26 6.60 17.00 -21.49
N ASP A 27 7.35 17.79 -20.72
CA ASP A 27 8.47 17.33 -19.88
C ASP A 27 8.00 16.88 -18.48
N THR A 28 7.32 15.73 -18.45
CA THR A 28 6.80 15.11 -17.23
C THR A 28 7.86 14.89 -16.12
N PRO A 29 9.09 14.40 -16.43
CA PRO A 29 10.11 14.22 -15.39
C PRO A 29 10.47 15.51 -14.66
N ARG A 30 10.70 16.62 -15.38
CA ARG A 30 11.05 17.90 -14.74
C ARG A 30 9.87 18.50 -13.98
N LEU A 31 8.65 18.37 -14.49
CA LEU A 31 7.45 18.76 -13.71
C LEU A 31 7.33 17.97 -12.41
N THR A 32 7.61 16.66 -12.46
CA THR A 32 7.56 15.79 -11.27
C THR A 32 8.63 16.18 -10.25
N GLU A 33 9.83 16.57 -10.70
CA GLU A 33 10.88 17.06 -9.80
C GLU A 33 10.44 18.29 -9.00
N LEU A 34 9.67 19.20 -9.62
CA LEU A 34 9.14 20.38 -8.95
C LEU A 34 8.13 20.02 -7.84
N LEU A 35 7.55 18.83 -7.81
CA LEU A 35 6.68 18.39 -6.71
C LEU A 35 7.43 17.94 -5.46
N SER A 36 8.77 17.90 -5.47
CA SER A 36 9.55 17.61 -4.27
C SER A 36 9.41 18.74 -3.23
N GLU A 37 9.12 18.39 -1.97
CA GLU A 37 9.01 19.35 -0.86
C GLU A 37 10.30 20.14 -0.66
N GLU A 38 11.44 19.49 -0.87
CA GLU A 38 12.78 20.07 -0.69
C GLU A 38 13.20 20.97 -1.86
N HIS A 39 12.36 21.10 -2.91
CA HIS A 39 12.73 21.86 -4.09
C HIS A 39 12.98 23.34 -3.70
N PRO A 40 14.12 23.95 -4.12
CA PRO A 40 14.51 25.29 -3.70
C PRO A 40 13.48 26.39 -4.02
N VAL A 41 12.63 26.17 -5.02
CA VAL A 41 11.60 27.12 -5.46
C VAL A 41 10.55 27.44 -4.38
N TYR A 42 10.34 26.53 -3.44
CA TYR A 42 9.38 26.73 -2.34
C TYR A 42 10.00 27.45 -1.13
N SER A 43 11.30 27.72 -1.16
CA SER A 43 11.98 28.40 -0.05
C SER A 43 11.40 29.82 0.12
N GLN A 44 11.06 30.18 1.36
CA GLN A 44 10.45 31.47 1.71
C GLN A 44 9.06 31.73 1.07
N LYS A 45 8.39 30.69 0.53
CA LYS A 45 7.02 30.79 0.02
C LYS A 45 6.02 30.43 1.11
N SER A 46 4.92 31.17 1.22
CA SER A 46 3.82 30.84 2.14
C SER A 46 3.24 29.45 1.86
N THR A 47 2.56 28.86 2.85
CA THR A 47 1.81 27.60 2.67
C THR A 47 0.82 27.72 1.52
N ALA A 48 0.06 28.82 1.45
CA ALA A 48 -0.88 29.11 0.38
C ALA A 48 -0.21 29.26 -0.99
N ALA A 49 0.92 29.98 -1.08
CA ALA A 49 1.68 30.09 -2.33
C ALA A 49 2.21 28.73 -2.80
N THR A 50 2.75 27.95 -1.86
CA THR A 50 3.22 26.59 -2.13
C THR A 50 2.09 25.69 -2.64
N ALA A 51 0.89 25.80 -2.05
CA ALA A 51 -0.29 25.06 -2.50
C ALA A 51 -0.68 25.43 -3.93
N ARG A 52 -0.77 26.73 -4.28
CA ARG A 52 -1.05 27.18 -5.64
C ARG A 52 0.00 26.73 -6.65
N MET A 53 1.29 26.84 -6.29
CA MET A 53 2.41 26.41 -7.13
C MET A 53 2.32 24.91 -7.45
N ARG A 54 2.08 24.07 -6.42
CA ARG A 54 1.91 22.62 -6.59
C ARG A 54 0.67 22.29 -7.43
N ALA A 55 -0.44 22.95 -7.17
CA ALA A 55 -1.68 22.75 -7.91
C ALA A 55 -1.48 23.01 -9.41
N TRP A 56 -0.73 24.06 -9.77
CA TRP A 56 -0.41 24.35 -11.17
C TRP A 56 0.43 23.25 -11.84
N ILE A 57 1.40 22.68 -11.11
CA ILE A 57 2.16 21.52 -11.61
C ILE A 57 1.24 20.32 -11.83
N LEU A 58 0.34 20.02 -10.88
CA LEU A 58 -0.60 18.90 -11.00
C LEU A 58 -1.57 19.09 -12.17
N VAL A 59 -2.12 20.29 -12.36
CA VAL A 59 -2.93 20.63 -13.54
C VAL A 59 -2.13 20.42 -14.82
N GLY A 60 -0.87 20.85 -14.85
CA GLY A 60 0.04 20.62 -15.98
C GLY A 60 0.25 19.14 -16.30
N LEU A 61 0.54 18.32 -15.28
CA LEU A 61 0.62 16.87 -15.41
C LEU A 61 -0.70 16.26 -15.88
N GLY A 62 -1.83 16.78 -15.41
CA GLY A 62 -3.16 16.42 -15.87
C GLY A 62 -3.35 16.64 -17.38
N ARG A 63 -2.91 17.80 -17.89
CA ARG A 63 -3.00 18.17 -19.32
C ARG A 63 -2.11 17.33 -20.23
N ILE A 64 -0.92 16.96 -19.77
CA ILE A 64 0.06 16.17 -20.55
C ILE A 64 -0.29 14.67 -20.49
N GLY A 65 -0.79 14.21 -19.35
CA GLY A 65 -1.01 12.81 -19.03
C GLY A 65 -0.20 12.41 -17.80
N LEU A 66 -0.90 11.98 -16.74
CA LEU A 66 -0.28 11.59 -15.50
C LEU A 66 0.45 10.25 -15.67
N CYS A 67 1.75 10.23 -15.36
CA CYS A 67 2.55 9.01 -15.39
C CYS A 67 2.65 8.37 -14.01
N HIS A 68 3.03 7.09 -13.97
CA HIS A 68 3.16 6.33 -12.73
C HIS A 68 4.12 6.99 -11.71
N GLY A 69 5.23 7.59 -12.19
CA GLY A 69 6.22 8.24 -11.32
C GLY A 69 5.71 9.48 -10.59
N SER A 70 4.66 10.13 -11.11
CA SER A 70 4.05 11.33 -10.51
C SER A 70 2.81 10.99 -9.68
N LEU A 71 2.24 9.80 -9.86
CA LEU A 71 0.98 9.39 -9.22
C LEU A 71 1.05 9.48 -7.69
N ILE A 72 2.20 9.15 -7.08
CA ILE A 72 2.38 9.24 -5.63
C ILE A 72 2.07 10.63 -5.06
N TYR A 73 2.41 11.70 -5.80
CA TYR A 73 2.14 13.07 -5.36
C TYR A 73 0.66 13.42 -5.44
N VAL A 74 -0.03 12.91 -6.45
CA VAL A 74 -1.49 13.07 -6.59
C VAL A 74 -2.21 12.37 -5.46
N ILE A 75 -1.84 11.10 -5.19
CA ILE A 75 -2.46 10.32 -4.12
C ILE A 75 -2.16 10.92 -2.75
N GLU A 76 -0.96 11.47 -2.50
CA GLU A 76 -0.64 12.18 -1.27
C GLU A 76 -1.61 13.33 -0.97
N GLU A 77 -1.88 14.18 -1.97
CA GLU A 77 -2.79 15.31 -1.77
C GLU A 77 -4.25 14.83 -1.61
N LEU A 78 -4.65 13.72 -2.25
CA LEU A 78 -5.99 13.15 -2.06
C LEU A 78 -6.15 12.44 -0.70
N ASP A 79 -5.09 11.85 -0.15
CA ASP A 79 -5.16 11.12 1.12
C ASP A 79 -5.15 12.05 2.35
N THR A 80 -4.33 13.11 2.31
CA THR A 80 -4.10 13.98 3.49
C THR A 80 -4.15 15.47 3.21
N GLY A 81 -4.42 15.89 1.97
CA GLY A 81 -4.58 17.30 1.65
C GLY A 81 -5.85 17.90 2.29
N ILE A 82 -5.73 19.15 2.72
CA ILE A 82 -6.84 19.95 3.29
C ILE A 82 -7.07 21.25 2.53
N GLU A 83 -6.18 21.59 1.60
CA GLU A 83 -6.26 22.82 0.79
C GLU A 83 -7.15 22.55 -0.44
N PRO A 84 -8.37 23.10 -0.51
CA PRO A 84 -9.37 22.69 -1.51
C PRO A 84 -8.88 22.87 -2.95
N TYR A 85 -8.21 23.99 -3.25
CA TYR A 85 -7.63 24.26 -4.56
C TYR A 85 -6.56 23.23 -4.99
N LEU A 86 -5.70 22.79 -4.06
CA LEU A 86 -4.66 21.80 -4.36
C LEU A 86 -5.25 20.39 -4.46
N VAL A 87 -6.18 20.03 -3.57
CA VAL A 87 -6.83 18.72 -3.56
C VAL A 87 -7.65 18.51 -4.83
N ALA A 88 -8.41 19.52 -5.25
CA ALA A 88 -9.17 19.45 -6.50
C ALA A 88 -8.24 19.41 -7.73
N ALA A 89 -7.12 20.15 -7.74
CA ALA A 89 -6.12 20.03 -8.81
C ALA A 89 -5.53 18.61 -8.91
N ALA A 90 -5.29 17.95 -7.77
CA ALA A 90 -4.86 16.56 -7.73
C ALA A 90 -5.93 15.62 -8.30
N ALA A 91 -7.20 15.82 -7.94
CA ALA A 91 -8.32 15.05 -8.49
C ALA A 91 -8.44 15.22 -10.01
N VAL A 92 -8.30 16.45 -10.52
CA VAL A 92 -8.30 16.75 -11.96
C VAL A 92 -7.14 16.04 -12.66
N ALA A 93 -5.93 16.11 -12.09
CA ALA A 93 -4.75 15.42 -12.62
C ALA A 93 -4.95 13.91 -12.70
N LEU A 94 -5.60 13.31 -11.70
CA LEU A 94 -5.87 11.88 -11.67
C LEU A 94 -6.74 11.40 -12.84
N ARG A 95 -7.60 12.24 -13.42
CA ARG A 95 -8.44 11.86 -14.58
C ARG A 95 -7.62 11.45 -15.80
N SER A 96 -6.39 11.97 -15.95
CA SER A 96 -5.54 11.63 -17.09
C SER A 96 -4.67 10.38 -16.86
N TYR A 97 -4.78 9.73 -15.70
CA TYR A 97 -4.08 8.48 -15.44
C TYR A 97 -4.68 7.33 -16.29
N PRO A 98 -3.84 6.49 -16.94
CA PRO A 98 -4.31 5.56 -17.97
C PRO A 98 -5.12 4.36 -17.45
N SER A 99 -4.92 3.94 -16.19
CA SER A 99 -5.73 2.88 -15.57
C SER A 99 -6.80 3.46 -14.65
N LYS A 100 -7.96 2.82 -14.65
CA LYS A 100 -9.00 3.04 -13.65
C LYS A 100 -8.84 1.99 -12.57
N GLU A 101 -8.64 2.42 -11.34
CA GLU A 101 -8.39 1.53 -10.20
C GLU A 101 -9.37 1.83 -9.07
N ARG A 102 -9.86 0.76 -8.43
CA ARG A 102 -10.79 0.88 -7.29
C ARG A 102 -10.19 1.67 -6.12
N THR A 103 -8.88 1.55 -5.92
CA THR A 103 -8.14 2.26 -4.87
C THR A 103 -8.26 3.78 -5.01
N PHE A 104 -8.37 4.32 -6.23
CA PHE A 104 -8.55 5.76 -6.46
C PHE A 104 -9.89 6.28 -5.96
N ALA A 105 -10.96 5.49 -6.08
CA ALA A 105 -12.28 5.89 -5.58
C ALA A 105 -12.24 6.17 -4.07
N ARG A 106 -11.54 5.33 -3.31
CA ARG A 106 -11.37 5.53 -1.86
C ARG A 106 -10.60 6.82 -1.54
N TYR A 107 -9.50 7.10 -2.25
CA TYR A 107 -8.75 8.34 -2.04
C TYR A 107 -9.57 9.58 -2.40
N LEU A 108 -10.40 9.52 -3.45
CA LEU A 108 -11.29 10.62 -3.82
C LEU A 108 -12.39 10.84 -2.77
N VAL A 109 -12.97 9.77 -2.21
CA VAL A 109 -13.94 9.89 -1.11
C VAL A 109 -13.29 10.48 0.15
N HIS A 110 -12.09 10.00 0.52
CA HIS A 110 -11.32 10.59 1.63
C HIS A 110 -11.01 12.07 1.38
N ALA A 111 -10.65 12.45 0.14
CA ALA A 111 -10.38 13.84 -0.22
C ALA A 111 -11.61 14.73 0.01
N ILE A 112 -12.80 14.27 -0.39
CA ILE A 112 -14.07 14.97 -0.09
C ILE A 112 -14.24 15.12 1.41
N GLU A 113 -14.00 14.05 2.18
CA GLU A 113 -14.11 14.09 3.63
C GLU A 113 -13.21 15.15 4.26
N ASN A 114 -11.96 15.24 3.80
CA ASN A 114 -10.96 16.17 4.32
C ASN A 114 -11.33 17.65 4.07
N ILE A 115 -11.97 17.96 2.93
CA ILE A 115 -12.28 19.33 2.52
C ILE A 115 -13.78 19.68 2.59
N ARG A 116 -14.64 18.81 3.10
CA ARG A 116 -16.11 18.98 3.05
C ARG A 116 -16.64 20.28 3.68
N TYR A 117 -15.88 20.90 4.57
CA TYR A 117 -16.23 22.18 5.22
C TYR A 117 -15.50 23.39 4.61
N HIS A 118 -14.71 23.17 3.56
CA HIS A 118 -13.92 24.16 2.82
C HIS A 118 -14.14 23.98 1.32
N ASP A 119 -15.40 23.80 0.92
CA ASP A 119 -15.76 23.62 -0.48
C ASP A 119 -15.75 24.97 -1.20
N GLU A 120 -14.64 25.28 -1.88
CA GLU A 120 -14.41 26.56 -2.54
C GLU A 120 -14.57 26.45 -4.06
N PRO A 121 -15.11 27.46 -4.75
CA PRO A 121 -15.09 27.55 -6.21
C PRO A 121 -13.65 27.56 -6.76
N VAL A 122 -13.33 26.71 -7.75
CA VAL A 122 -11.98 26.57 -8.30
C VAL A 122 -11.93 26.86 -9.79
N ASN A 123 -10.84 27.47 -10.27
CA ASN A 123 -10.58 27.66 -11.70
C ASN A 123 -9.12 27.34 -12.04
N TYR A 124 -8.91 26.45 -13.01
CA TYR A 124 -7.59 26.03 -13.47
C TYR A 124 -7.23 26.51 -14.88
N GLU A 125 -7.99 27.45 -15.45
CA GLU A 125 -7.64 28.09 -16.72
C GLU A 125 -6.36 28.92 -16.59
N ARG A 126 -6.17 29.57 -15.43
CA ARG A 126 -5.02 30.40 -15.11
C ARG A 126 -4.49 30.10 -13.70
N TYR A 127 -3.26 30.51 -13.47
CA TYR A 127 -2.58 30.26 -12.21
C TYR A 127 -3.26 30.95 -11.03
N GLY A 128 -3.69 30.15 -10.05
CA GLY A 128 -4.14 30.65 -8.75
C GLY A 128 -5.48 31.38 -8.78
N GLU A 129 -6.27 31.20 -9.83
CA GLU A 129 -7.60 31.81 -9.95
C GLU A 129 -8.66 30.99 -9.22
N TYR A 130 -9.58 31.68 -8.56
CA TYR A 130 -10.79 31.11 -7.99
C TYR A 130 -11.97 31.56 -8.85
N SER A 131 -12.98 30.71 -8.96
CA SER A 131 -14.17 31.02 -9.76
C SER A 131 -15.16 31.86 -8.95
N GLU A 132 -15.94 32.72 -9.61
CA GLU A 132 -17.19 33.25 -9.02
C GLU A 132 -18.37 32.28 -9.27
N ASP A 133 -18.17 31.30 -10.15
CA ASP A 133 -19.15 30.26 -10.47
C ASP A 133 -19.13 29.17 -9.40
N GLU A 134 -20.12 29.21 -8.50
CA GLU A 134 -20.34 28.21 -7.45
C GLU A 134 -20.71 26.82 -7.99
N SER A 135 -20.93 26.66 -9.31
CA SER A 135 -21.20 25.34 -9.90
C SER A 135 -19.95 24.46 -10.03
N ARG A 136 -18.75 25.06 -10.00
CA ARG A 136 -17.47 24.34 -10.12
C ARG A 136 -16.62 24.54 -8.87
N THR A 137 -16.92 23.75 -7.86
CA THR A 137 -16.21 23.75 -6.57
C THR A 137 -15.15 22.66 -6.51
N ALA A 138 -14.32 22.71 -5.47
CA ALA A 138 -13.35 21.67 -5.20
C ALA A 138 -14.00 20.29 -5.02
N VAL A 139 -15.12 20.19 -4.30
CA VAL A 139 -15.85 18.93 -4.14
C VAL A 139 -16.46 18.48 -5.47
N THR A 140 -16.99 19.41 -6.28
CA THR A 140 -17.49 19.10 -7.63
C THR A 140 -16.41 18.44 -8.49
N GLU A 141 -15.21 19.01 -8.53
CA GLU A 141 -14.10 18.45 -9.31
C GLU A 141 -13.66 17.06 -8.79
N ILE A 142 -13.75 16.80 -7.48
CA ILE A 142 -13.46 15.47 -6.93
C ILE A 142 -14.55 14.45 -7.30
N LEU A 143 -15.83 14.85 -7.21
CA LEU A 143 -16.96 13.99 -7.58
C LEU A 143 -16.96 13.63 -9.07
N GLU A 144 -16.61 14.57 -9.94
CA GLU A 144 -16.43 14.30 -11.38
C GLU A 144 -15.24 13.36 -11.63
N SER A 145 -14.14 13.51 -10.90
CA SER A 145 -13.02 12.56 -10.96
C SER A 145 -13.41 11.17 -10.50
N LEU A 146 -14.27 11.08 -9.48
CA LEU A 146 -14.81 9.82 -8.99
C LEU A 146 -15.72 9.17 -10.04
N GLU A 147 -16.56 9.97 -10.69
CA GLU A 147 -17.41 9.52 -11.80
C GLU A 147 -16.56 8.98 -12.96
N TRP A 148 -15.46 9.66 -13.28
CA TRP A 148 -14.52 9.26 -14.34
C TRP A 148 -13.87 7.90 -14.06
N HIS A 149 -13.35 7.70 -12.85
CA HIS A 149 -12.67 6.46 -12.45
C HIS A 149 -13.64 5.29 -12.18
N GLY A 150 -14.92 5.58 -12.00
CA GLY A 150 -16.01 4.60 -12.02
C GLY A 150 -16.64 4.40 -10.63
N ALA A 151 -17.87 4.89 -10.48
CA ALA A 151 -18.67 4.76 -9.25
C ALA A 151 -19.06 3.31 -8.89
N GLY A 152 -18.98 2.37 -9.85
CA GLY A 152 -19.31 0.94 -9.71
C GLY A 152 -18.50 0.18 -8.65
N MET A 153 -17.59 0.85 -7.96
CA MET A 153 -16.60 0.26 -7.05
C MET A 153 -16.69 0.82 -5.61
N LEU A 154 -17.61 1.75 -5.38
CA LEU A 154 -17.90 2.34 -4.06
C LEU A 154 -18.62 1.34 -3.15
N THR A 155 -18.28 1.35 -1.88
CA THR A 155 -18.99 0.62 -0.83
C THR A 155 -20.31 1.31 -0.46
N ASN A 156 -21.20 0.58 0.20
CA ASN A 156 -22.44 1.15 0.71
C ASN A 156 -22.19 2.30 1.70
N ASP A 157 -21.14 2.19 2.52
CA ASP A 157 -20.79 3.22 3.50
C ASP A 157 -20.28 4.49 2.81
N GLU A 158 -19.40 4.35 1.81
CA GLU A 158 -18.94 5.48 0.99
C GLU A 158 -20.12 6.14 0.25
N MET A 159 -21.03 5.37 -0.34
CA MET A 159 -22.23 5.92 -0.98
C MET A 159 -23.17 6.61 0.01
N THR A 160 -23.29 6.09 1.23
CA THR A 160 -24.10 6.72 2.28
C THR A 160 -23.50 8.06 2.70
N PHE A 161 -22.18 8.12 2.84
CA PHE A 161 -21.47 9.37 3.09
C PHE A 161 -21.72 10.39 1.96
N LEU A 162 -21.55 10.00 0.70
CA LEU A 162 -21.75 10.91 -0.44
C LEU A 162 -23.19 11.43 -0.54
N ARG A 163 -24.19 10.63 -0.20
CA ARG A 163 -25.60 11.08 -0.13
C ARG A 163 -25.84 12.15 0.95
N GLY A 164 -24.97 12.23 1.95
CA GLY A 164 -25.02 13.25 3.00
C GLY A 164 -24.41 14.60 2.61
N LEU A 165 -23.86 14.75 1.41
CA LEU A 165 -23.31 16.02 0.94
C LEU A 165 -24.42 17.08 0.71
N PRO A 166 -24.09 18.39 0.70
CA PRO A 166 -25.04 19.46 0.41
C PRO A 166 -25.81 19.28 -0.92
N ASP A 167 -26.99 19.90 -1.01
CA ASP A 167 -27.92 19.76 -2.16
C ASP A 167 -27.28 20.12 -3.51
N CYS A 168 -26.34 21.07 -3.54
CA CYS A 168 -25.63 21.47 -4.75
C CYS A 168 -24.85 20.31 -5.41
N HIS A 169 -24.51 19.27 -4.65
CA HIS A 169 -23.77 18.09 -5.15
C HIS A 169 -24.67 16.90 -5.51
N GLN A 170 -25.97 16.97 -5.16
CA GLN A 170 -26.86 15.80 -5.23
C GLN A 170 -27.14 15.32 -6.65
N GLU A 171 -27.04 16.21 -7.65
CA GLU A 171 -27.14 15.82 -9.06
C GLU A 171 -26.03 14.83 -9.45
N ILE A 172 -24.78 15.13 -9.11
CA ILE A 172 -23.63 14.27 -9.42
C ILE A 172 -23.69 13.00 -8.58
N VAL A 173 -24.01 13.11 -7.29
CA VAL A 173 -24.17 11.95 -6.39
C VAL A 173 -25.24 10.98 -6.89
N SER A 174 -26.36 11.50 -7.43
CA SER A 174 -27.41 10.67 -8.03
C SER A 174 -26.91 9.92 -9.26
N ARG A 175 -26.12 10.56 -10.14
CA ARG A 175 -25.49 9.90 -11.29
C ARG A 175 -24.50 8.82 -10.86
N LEU A 176 -23.72 9.08 -9.80
CA LEU A 176 -22.80 8.09 -9.21
C LEU A 176 -23.56 6.88 -8.66
N ALA A 177 -24.65 7.10 -7.91
CA ALA A 177 -25.46 6.04 -7.33
C ALA A 177 -26.04 5.09 -8.39
N LEU A 178 -26.59 5.64 -9.49
CA LEU A 178 -27.12 4.83 -10.60
C LEU A 178 -26.06 3.92 -11.23
N ARG A 179 -24.79 4.35 -11.23
CA ARG A 179 -23.66 3.56 -11.75
C ARG A 179 -23.12 2.57 -10.73
N ALA A 180 -23.19 2.88 -9.44
CA ALA A 180 -22.83 1.96 -8.36
C ALA A 180 -23.68 0.68 -8.36
N ASP A 181 -24.99 0.82 -8.65
CA ASP A 181 -25.94 -0.30 -8.69
C ASP A 181 -25.75 -1.23 -9.92
N SER A 182 -24.98 -0.81 -10.93
CA SER A 182 -24.61 -1.65 -12.07
C SER A 182 -23.41 -2.55 -11.73
N HIS A 183 -23.66 -3.66 -11.03
CA HIS A 183 -22.63 -4.58 -10.56
C HIS A 183 -21.71 -5.13 -11.67
N SER A 184 -20.42 -4.83 -11.56
CA SER A 184 -19.33 -5.62 -12.14
C SER A 184 -18.74 -6.51 -11.04
N THR A 185 -19.04 -7.81 -11.08
CA THR A 185 -18.53 -8.82 -10.13
C THR A 185 -17.09 -9.23 -10.42
N SER A 186 -16.18 -8.26 -10.54
CA SER A 186 -14.74 -8.51 -10.59
C SER A 186 -14.12 -8.04 -9.29
N CYS A 187 -14.02 -8.95 -8.33
CA CYS A 187 -13.22 -8.77 -7.14
C CYS A 187 -11.75 -9.02 -7.53
N CYS A 188 -10.99 -7.97 -7.78
CA CYS A 188 -9.55 -8.05 -7.97
C CYS A 188 -8.83 -7.12 -6.99
N GLU A 189 -7.68 -7.59 -6.55
CA GLU A 189 -6.86 -7.16 -5.41
C GLU A 189 -6.56 -5.66 -5.39
N ILE A 190 -6.42 -5.11 -4.17
CA ILE A 190 -5.81 -3.80 -3.92
C ILE A 190 -4.37 -3.89 -4.45
N PRO A 191 -3.99 -3.16 -5.50
CA PRO A 191 -2.61 -3.19 -5.92
C PRO A 191 -1.75 -2.52 -4.82
N GLU A 192 -0.69 -3.22 -4.38
CA GLU A 192 0.35 -2.72 -3.46
C GLU A 192 1.16 -1.61 -4.17
N ILE A 193 0.53 -0.50 -4.59
CA ILE A 193 1.20 0.49 -5.45
C ILE A 193 2.13 1.40 -4.65
N PHE A 194 1.85 1.64 -3.37
CA PHE A 194 2.47 2.75 -2.65
C PHE A 194 2.93 2.44 -1.23
N GLY A 195 3.39 1.20 -0.97
CA GLY A 195 3.80 0.77 0.37
C GLY A 195 5.31 0.65 0.60
N ARG A 196 6.16 0.58 -0.44
CA ARG A 196 7.55 0.14 -0.22
C ARG A 196 8.58 0.90 -1.05
N PHE A 197 9.33 1.76 -0.38
CA PHE A 197 10.68 2.12 -0.82
C PHE A 197 11.68 1.60 0.20
N SER A 198 12.16 0.37 -0.01
CA SER A 198 13.47 -0.03 0.51
C SER A 198 14.51 0.78 -0.28
N LEU A 199 15.05 1.85 0.30
CA LEU A 199 16.15 2.56 -0.35
C LEU A 199 17.45 1.73 -0.24
N PRO A 200 18.28 1.73 -1.29
CA PRO A 200 19.68 1.38 -1.16
C PRO A 200 20.35 2.32 -0.16
N SER A 201 21.05 1.72 0.81
CA SER A 201 22.14 2.33 1.58
C SER A 201 23.02 3.15 0.63
N GLY A 202 23.11 4.47 0.82
CA GLY A 202 23.69 5.30 -0.24
C GLY A 202 23.94 6.77 0.03
N ARG A 203 23.98 7.23 1.28
CA ARG A 203 24.74 8.44 1.62
C ARG A 203 25.25 8.29 3.04
N GLN A 204 26.53 7.97 3.20
CA GLN A 204 27.19 7.97 4.50
C GLN A 204 27.09 9.39 5.08
N VAL A 205 26.15 9.63 5.97
CA VAL A 205 26.29 10.72 6.93
C VAL A 205 27.51 10.36 7.78
N ASN A 206 28.42 11.31 7.94
CA ASN A 206 29.63 11.10 8.73
C ASN A 206 29.22 10.63 10.14
N GLU A 207 29.66 9.43 10.52
CA GLU A 207 29.38 8.82 11.83
C GLU A 207 29.72 9.76 13.00
N ALA A 208 30.78 10.55 12.87
CA ALA A 208 31.20 11.52 13.88
C ALA A 208 30.21 12.69 13.98
N ALA A 209 29.64 13.14 12.84
CA ALA A 209 28.63 14.19 12.84
C ALA A 209 27.32 13.71 13.48
N LEU A 210 26.93 12.46 13.25
CA LEU A 210 25.77 11.84 13.90
C LEU A 210 26.01 11.64 15.41
N GLY A 211 27.23 11.27 15.81
CA GLY A 211 27.63 11.17 17.21
C GLY A 211 27.60 12.51 17.98
N ALA A 212 27.68 13.65 17.28
CA ALA A 212 27.58 14.97 17.88
C ALA A 212 26.13 15.45 18.08
N VAL A 213 25.14 14.76 17.50
CA VAL A 213 23.71 15.12 17.65
C VAL A 213 23.26 14.92 19.10
N LEU A 214 22.58 15.93 19.64
CA LEU A 214 21.96 15.88 20.97
C LEU A 214 20.46 16.11 20.86
N PHE A 215 19.72 15.26 21.56
CA PHE A 215 18.28 15.39 21.75
C PHE A 215 17.97 15.78 23.20
N GLU A 216 16.88 16.50 23.36
CA GLU A 216 16.18 16.75 24.61
C GLU A 216 14.80 16.10 24.50
N ASP A 217 14.40 15.28 25.48
CA ASP A 217 13.09 14.62 25.47
C ASP A 217 12.00 15.43 26.18
N GLN A 218 10.79 14.88 26.25
CA GLN A 218 9.65 15.51 26.93
C GLN A 218 9.90 15.81 28.41
N ASP A 219 10.88 15.15 29.05
CA ASP A 219 11.24 15.31 30.45
C ASP A 219 12.45 16.23 30.67
N GLY A 220 13.01 16.78 29.60
CA GLY A 220 14.22 17.61 29.65
C GLY A 220 15.51 16.80 29.80
N SER A 221 15.45 15.48 29.60
CA SER A 221 16.65 14.64 29.61
C SER A 221 17.40 14.82 28.30
N VAL A 222 18.71 15.07 28.39
CA VAL A 222 19.59 15.27 27.24
C VAL A 222 20.43 14.04 26.98
N PHE A 223 20.43 13.55 25.74
CA PHE A 223 21.20 12.37 25.33
C PHE A 223 21.63 12.44 23.87
N GLY A 224 22.63 11.63 23.52
CA GLY A 224 23.14 11.53 22.15
C GLY A 224 22.28 10.63 21.26
N PHE A 225 22.37 10.80 19.94
CA PHE A 225 21.71 9.90 18.98
C PHE A 225 22.02 8.42 19.25
N ARG A 226 23.31 8.10 19.44
CA ARG A 226 23.77 6.73 19.67
C ARG A 226 23.26 6.14 20.97
N GLU A 227 23.12 6.96 22.00
CA GLU A 227 22.67 6.54 23.33
C GLU A 227 21.23 6.01 23.27
N TYR A 228 20.37 6.67 22.49
CA TYR A 228 18.95 6.31 22.41
C TYR A 228 18.60 5.35 21.28
N PHE A 229 19.24 5.45 20.10
CA PHE A 229 18.86 4.64 18.94
C PHE A 229 19.71 3.36 18.75
N ARG A 230 20.80 3.17 19.49
CA ARG A 230 21.56 1.91 19.44
C ARG A 230 21.10 0.91 20.50
N GLY A 231 21.34 -0.37 20.22
CA GLY A 231 21.06 -1.51 21.08
C GLY A 231 19.69 -2.16 20.87
N THR A 232 18.71 -1.40 20.38
CA THR A 232 17.30 -1.80 20.21
C THR A 232 16.77 -1.23 18.89
N SER A 233 15.90 -1.98 18.18
CA SER A 233 15.26 -1.44 16.98
C SER A 233 14.34 -0.28 17.35
N SER A 234 14.20 0.72 16.46
CA SER A 234 13.41 1.91 16.75
C SER A 234 12.51 2.28 15.58
N ILE A 235 11.25 2.57 15.86
CA ILE A 235 10.32 3.23 14.93
C ILE A 235 10.45 4.73 15.17
N VAL A 236 10.79 5.49 14.13
CA VAL A 236 11.03 6.93 14.22
C VAL A 236 10.12 7.66 13.24
N ALA A 237 9.35 8.65 13.70
CA ALA A 237 8.61 9.56 12.82
C ALA A 237 8.98 11.02 13.09
N PHE A 238 8.46 11.93 12.27
CA PHE A 238 8.64 13.37 12.46
C PHE A 238 7.30 14.09 12.68
N PHE A 239 7.33 15.16 13.47
CA PHE A 239 6.16 15.99 13.76
C PHE A 239 6.56 17.45 14.02
N TYR A 240 5.60 18.34 14.26
CA TYR A 240 5.83 19.61 14.95
C TYR A 240 4.50 20.10 15.50
N THR A 241 4.51 20.87 16.58
CA THR A 241 3.25 21.18 17.30
C THR A 241 2.38 22.22 16.61
N ARG A 242 2.96 23.00 15.68
CA ARG A 242 2.25 24.04 14.89
C ARG A 242 1.62 23.53 13.59
N CYS A 243 1.62 22.22 13.35
CA CYS A 243 0.98 21.66 12.17
C CYS A 243 -0.54 21.85 12.26
N ASP A 244 -1.11 22.54 11.28
CA ASP A 244 -2.55 22.80 11.15
C ASP A 244 -3.30 21.66 10.46
N ASN A 245 -2.59 20.78 9.75
CA ASN A 245 -3.19 19.62 9.10
C ASN A 245 -3.39 18.44 10.08
N PRO A 246 -4.65 18.12 10.47
CA PRO A 246 -4.92 17.07 11.44
C PRO A 246 -4.57 15.67 10.93
N PHE A 247 -4.53 15.48 9.61
CA PHE A 247 -4.23 14.20 8.96
C PHE A 247 -2.73 13.93 8.79
N LYS A 248 -1.87 14.87 9.22
CA LYS A 248 -0.41 14.76 9.17
C LYS A 248 0.22 14.55 10.53
N CYS A 249 0.82 15.57 11.13
CA CYS A 249 1.59 15.43 12.38
C CYS A 249 0.71 14.93 13.54
N SER A 250 -0.54 15.39 13.61
CA SER A 250 -1.45 14.97 14.67
C SER A 250 -1.79 13.50 14.57
N LEU A 251 -2.23 13.05 13.39
CA LEU A 251 -2.49 11.65 13.11
C LEU A 251 -1.23 10.78 13.27
N THR A 252 -0.06 11.24 12.83
CA THR A 252 1.21 10.51 12.96
C THR A 252 1.52 10.19 14.42
N VAL A 253 1.42 11.16 15.32
CA VAL A 253 1.66 10.93 16.75
C VAL A 253 0.58 10.04 17.38
N ALA A 254 -0.69 10.18 16.98
CA ALA A 254 -1.75 9.27 17.43
C ALA A 254 -1.54 7.82 16.95
N LYS A 255 -1.01 7.62 15.74
CA LYS A 255 -0.64 6.30 15.22
C LYS A 255 0.55 5.71 15.97
N LEU A 256 1.55 6.52 16.35
CA LEU A 256 2.64 6.06 17.22
C LEU A 256 2.14 5.61 18.60
N ALA A 257 1.16 6.32 19.17
CA ALA A 257 0.49 5.88 20.39
C ALA A 257 -0.25 4.56 20.21
N ASN A 258 -0.85 4.34 19.03
CA ASN A 258 -1.45 3.05 18.70
C ASN A 258 -0.41 1.92 18.56
N ILE A 259 0.72 2.19 17.89
CA ILE A 259 1.86 1.28 17.83
C ILE A 259 2.33 0.90 19.23
N GLN A 260 2.48 1.89 20.13
CA GLN A 260 2.84 1.64 21.52
C GLN A 260 1.85 0.67 22.18
N ARG A 261 0.54 0.92 22.07
CA ARG A 261 -0.47 0.02 22.64
C ARG A 261 -0.40 -1.39 22.06
N ILE A 262 -0.17 -1.54 20.75
CA ILE A 262 -0.05 -2.84 20.09
C ILE A 262 1.20 -3.58 20.60
N LEU A 263 2.34 -2.90 20.66
CA LEU A 263 3.59 -3.45 21.20
C LEU A 263 3.44 -3.85 22.68
N GLN A 264 2.66 -3.11 23.49
CA GLN A 264 2.40 -3.44 24.91
C GLN A 264 1.57 -4.71 25.00
N LYS A 265 0.47 -4.79 24.24
CA LYS A 265 -0.41 -5.96 24.18
C LYS A 265 0.30 -7.24 23.72
N ARG A 266 1.33 -7.10 22.89
CA ARG A 266 2.11 -8.22 22.34
C ARG A 266 3.38 -8.55 23.14
N ASP A 267 3.66 -7.84 24.24
CA ASP A 267 4.89 -7.96 25.03
C ASP A 267 6.18 -7.71 24.21
N LEU A 268 6.11 -6.79 23.24
CA LEU A 268 7.19 -6.43 22.31
C LEU A 268 7.81 -5.05 22.63
N GLN A 269 7.58 -4.53 23.84
CA GLN A 269 8.09 -3.21 24.26
C GLN A 269 9.60 -3.17 24.46
N ARG A 270 10.19 -4.27 24.92
CA ARG A 270 11.64 -4.37 25.10
C ARG A 270 12.43 -4.39 23.78
N PRO A 271 12.01 -5.15 22.74
CA PRO A 271 12.74 -5.20 21.48
C PRO A 271 12.57 -3.97 20.58
N VAL A 272 11.54 -3.14 20.77
CA VAL A 272 11.23 -2.02 19.86
C VAL A 272 10.98 -0.73 20.63
N ARG A 273 11.70 0.33 20.25
CA ARG A 273 11.47 1.71 20.72
C ARG A 273 10.58 2.48 19.75
N VAL A 274 9.89 3.49 20.25
CA VAL A 274 9.07 4.43 19.49
C VAL A 274 9.56 5.84 19.76
N ALA A 275 9.84 6.59 18.70
CA ALA A 275 10.33 7.95 18.79
C ALA A 275 9.62 8.86 17.79
N ALA A 276 9.36 10.10 18.18
CA ALA A 276 8.98 11.15 17.26
C ALA A 276 9.92 12.36 17.41
N ILE A 277 10.44 12.88 16.31
CA ILE A 277 11.38 14.01 16.31
C ILE A 277 10.66 15.26 15.79
N THR A 278 10.73 16.37 16.51
CA THR A 278 10.16 17.62 16.01
C THR A 278 11.00 18.21 14.86
N TYR A 279 10.32 18.69 13.82
CA TYR A 279 10.89 19.51 12.75
C TYR A 279 11.29 20.91 13.20
N ASP A 280 10.70 21.38 14.29
CA ASP A 280 10.69 22.75 14.77
C ASP A 280 11.20 22.85 16.22
N PRO A 281 12.47 22.47 16.46
CA PRO A 281 12.99 22.39 17.82
C PRO A 281 13.09 23.77 18.48
N GLU A 282 13.05 24.89 17.77
CA GLU A 282 13.08 26.20 18.42
C GLU A 282 11.77 26.53 19.12
N PHE A 283 10.64 26.14 18.53
CA PHE A 283 9.30 26.37 19.08
C PHE A 283 8.83 25.23 19.99
N ASP A 284 9.15 23.99 19.65
CA ASP A 284 8.70 22.79 20.34
C ASP A 284 9.59 22.48 21.55
N ASP A 285 9.38 23.23 22.64
CA ASP A 285 10.01 22.96 23.93
C ASP A 285 9.48 21.68 24.62
N THR A 286 10.15 21.26 25.70
CA THR A 286 9.85 20.04 26.46
C THR A 286 8.41 19.97 26.97
N THR A 287 7.86 21.11 27.40
CA THR A 287 6.50 21.20 27.92
C THR A 287 5.49 21.01 26.79
N ARG A 288 5.73 21.66 25.64
CA ARG A 288 4.87 21.56 24.47
C ARG A 288 4.85 20.15 23.90
N ILE A 289 6.00 19.51 23.71
CA ILE A 289 6.04 18.16 23.16
C ILE A 289 5.42 17.13 24.12
N ARG A 290 5.56 17.32 25.44
CA ARG A 290 4.89 16.48 26.44
C ARG A 290 3.37 16.57 26.30
N VAL A 291 2.81 17.78 26.33
CA VAL A 291 1.36 18.00 26.20
C VAL A 291 0.87 17.46 24.86
N TYR A 292 1.55 17.81 23.77
CA TYR A 292 1.16 17.39 22.42
C TYR A 292 1.09 15.87 22.24
N GLY A 293 2.05 15.14 22.81
CA GLY A 293 2.06 13.67 22.78
C GLY A 293 0.99 13.05 23.69
N ALA A 294 0.84 13.57 24.92
CA ALA A 294 -0.16 13.09 25.88
C ALA A 294 -1.59 13.24 25.35
N ASP A 295 -1.91 14.39 24.74
CA ASP A 295 -3.22 14.68 24.13
C ASP A 295 -3.56 13.70 22.99
N ARG A 296 -2.56 13.03 22.42
CA ARG A 296 -2.70 12.04 21.34
C ARG A 296 -2.57 10.61 21.83
N GLY A 297 -2.51 10.43 23.15
CA GLY A 297 -2.51 9.14 23.82
C GLY A 297 -1.16 8.44 23.90
N ILE A 298 -0.04 9.18 23.73
CA ILE A 298 1.29 8.66 24.04
C ILE A 298 1.43 8.52 25.56
N GLU A 299 1.86 7.35 26.01
CA GLU A 299 2.28 7.10 27.38
C GLU A 299 3.81 7.18 27.45
N PHE A 300 4.37 8.24 28.00
CA PHE A 300 5.83 8.42 27.97
C PHE A 300 6.55 7.44 28.89
N ASP A 301 7.60 6.81 28.37
CA ASP A 301 8.50 5.93 29.13
C ASP A 301 9.92 5.90 28.54
N SER A 302 10.74 4.94 28.96
CA SER A 302 12.11 4.79 28.45
C SER A 302 12.19 4.30 26.99
N HIS A 303 11.12 3.70 26.46
CA HIS A 303 11.02 3.15 25.11
C HIS A 303 10.20 4.04 24.17
N THR A 304 9.37 4.93 24.69
CA THR A 304 8.51 5.84 23.92
C THR A 304 8.80 7.30 24.28
N LYS A 305 9.42 8.05 23.35
CA LYS A 305 9.82 9.46 23.58
C LYS A 305 9.44 10.38 22.42
N LEU A 306 9.12 11.62 22.75
CA LEU A 306 9.11 12.74 21.80
C LEU A 306 10.38 13.56 21.99
N LEU A 307 11.02 13.93 20.89
CA LEU A 307 12.40 14.42 20.87
C LEU A 307 12.51 15.76 20.17
N ARG A 308 13.24 16.67 20.82
CA ARG A 308 13.69 17.95 20.27
C ARG A 308 15.18 17.88 20.00
N CYS A 309 15.61 18.16 18.78
CA CYS A 309 17.03 18.22 18.46
C CYS A 309 17.62 19.58 18.88
N ILE A 310 18.36 19.60 19.98
CA ILE A 310 19.00 20.81 20.50
C ILE A 310 20.38 21.09 19.86
N ARG A 311 20.97 20.08 19.22
CA ARG A 311 22.23 20.23 18.46
C ARG A 311 22.28 19.27 17.27
N GLY A 312 22.57 19.80 16.08
CA GLY A 312 22.80 18.99 14.88
C GLY A 312 21.54 18.65 14.07
N MET A 313 20.51 19.52 14.09
CA MET A 313 19.26 19.28 13.36
C MET A 313 19.45 19.10 11.85
N GLU A 314 20.40 19.82 11.23
CA GLU A 314 20.73 19.63 9.82
C GLU A 314 21.28 18.21 9.55
N THR A 315 22.08 17.66 10.46
CA THR A 315 22.58 16.28 10.39
C THR A 315 21.43 15.29 10.49
N VAL A 316 20.48 15.50 11.40
CA VAL A 316 19.27 14.66 11.54
C VAL A 316 18.47 14.68 10.25
N ARG A 317 18.17 15.87 9.70
CA ARG A 317 17.43 16.01 8.43
C ARG A 317 18.14 15.31 7.28
N LYS A 318 19.47 15.44 7.16
CA LYS A 318 20.27 14.75 6.13
C LYS A 318 20.28 13.22 6.31
N TYR A 319 20.36 12.75 7.56
CA TYR A 319 20.37 11.33 7.90
C TYR A 319 19.06 10.64 7.50
N PHE A 320 17.93 11.21 7.93
CA PHE A 320 16.60 10.70 7.59
C PHE A 320 16.13 11.09 6.18
N ARG A 321 16.88 11.95 5.47
CA ARG A 321 16.43 12.59 4.23
C ARG A 321 15.03 13.16 4.39
N SER A 322 14.84 13.91 5.47
CA SER A 322 13.50 14.29 5.92
C SER A 322 12.95 15.47 5.13
N GLY A 323 11.76 15.31 4.57
CA GLY A 323 11.20 16.23 3.59
C GLY A 323 10.37 17.32 4.22
N SER A 324 10.97 18.50 4.37
CA SER A 324 10.29 19.71 4.81
C SER A 324 10.88 20.95 4.15
N ASN A 325 10.08 22.01 4.06
CA ASN A 325 10.50 23.31 3.56
C ASN A 325 10.05 24.42 4.52
N PHE A 326 10.65 25.61 4.39
CA PHE A 326 10.65 26.64 5.43
C PHE A 326 10.46 28.07 4.91
N ILE A 327 9.82 28.89 5.75
CA ILE A 327 9.79 30.35 5.70
C ILE A 327 10.35 30.86 7.03
N GLY A 328 11.53 31.48 7.02
CA GLY A 328 12.29 31.64 8.26
C GLY A 328 12.44 30.30 9.01
N SER A 329 11.92 30.22 10.24
CA SER A 329 11.85 28.99 11.04
C SER A 329 10.52 28.23 10.94
N LEU A 330 9.51 28.80 10.27
CA LEU A 330 8.20 28.16 10.09
C LEU A 330 8.24 27.13 8.97
N ILE A 331 7.57 25.99 9.19
CA ILE A 331 7.43 24.92 8.19
C ILE A 331 6.25 25.27 7.28
N ASN A 332 6.49 25.36 5.97
CA ASN A 332 5.43 25.64 4.98
C ASN A 332 4.88 24.35 4.33
N ARG A 333 5.68 23.30 4.26
CA ARG A 333 5.29 21.97 3.80
C ARG A 333 6.19 20.92 4.43
N HIS A 334 5.61 19.77 4.73
CA HIS A 334 6.35 18.58 5.13
C HIS A 334 5.66 17.30 4.65
N ARG A 335 6.45 16.22 4.59
CA ARG A 335 5.98 14.86 4.31
C ARG A 335 5.47 14.15 5.57
N ILE A 336 4.60 13.18 5.39
CA ILE A 336 4.38 12.11 6.37
C ILE A 336 5.52 11.12 6.21
N GLU A 337 6.24 10.82 7.28
CA GLU A 337 7.42 9.95 7.22
C GLU A 337 7.50 9.08 8.48
N ALA A 338 7.79 7.81 8.29
CA ALA A 338 8.19 6.88 9.34
C ALA A 338 9.39 6.05 8.88
N PHE A 339 10.28 5.75 9.81
CA PHE A 339 11.54 5.05 9.60
C PHE A 339 11.66 3.92 10.60
N VAL A 340 12.24 2.81 10.17
CA VAL A 340 12.66 1.74 11.08
C VAL A 340 14.17 1.74 11.12
N LEU A 341 14.72 1.90 12.33
CA LEU A 341 16.13 1.74 12.62
C LEU A 341 16.40 0.34 13.17
N ASP A 342 17.48 -0.28 12.74
CA ASP A 342 17.99 -1.50 13.36
C ASP A 342 18.72 -1.19 14.68
N ARG A 343 19.27 -2.23 15.33
CA ARG A 343 20.01 -2.11 16.59
C ARG A 343 21.33 -1.33 16.48
N SER A 344 21.88 -1.16 15.28
CA SER A 344 23.05 -0.31 15.04
C SER A 344 22.68 1.16 14.89
N GLY A 345 21.37 1.44 14.83
CA GLY A 345 20.81 2.75 14.59
C GLY A 345 20.79 3.12 13.12
N GLU A 346 20.86 2.13 12.20
CA GLU A 346 20.81 2.33 10.75
C GLU A 346 19.40 2.18 10.19
N ILE A 347 19.02 3.01 9.20
CA ILE A 347 17.69 2.96 8.56
C ILE A 347 17.59 1.69 7.70
N VAL A 348 16.67 0.80 8.07
CA VAL A 348 16.39 -0.45 7.34
C VAL A 348 15.06 -0.43 6.58
N ALA A 349 14.13 0.45 6.96
CA ALA A 349 12.90 0.70 6.22
C ALA A 349 12.49 2.18 6.27
N THR A 350 11.80 2.64 5.23
CA THR A 350 11.32 4.02 5.08
C THR A 350 9.93 4.01 4.47
N PHE A 351 9.01 4.72 5.12
CA PHE A 351 7.62 4.89 4.73
C PHE A 351 7.37 6.38 4.57
N GLN A 352 6.95 6.83 3.39
CA GLN A 352 6.87 8.25 3.07
C GLN A 352 5.58 8.60 2.33
N ARG A 353 5.15 9.87 2.47
CA ARG A 353 4.04 10.56 1.78
C ARG A 353 2.65 10.09 2.19
N MET A 354 2.43 8.79 2.23
CA MET A 354 1.14 8.17 2.51
C MET A 354 0.97 7.85 4.00
N ARG A 355 -0.30 7.68 4.42
CA ARG A 355 -0.59 6.99 5.69
C ARG A 355 0.01 5.58 5.64
N TRP A 356 0.91 5.28 6.56
CA TRP A 356 1.51 3.96 6.73
C TRP A 356 0.63 3.05 7.58
N ASP A 357 0.83 1.74 7.48
CA ASP A 357 0.13 0.72 8.27
C ASP A 357 0.93 0.42 9.55
N GLU A 358 0.27 0.47 10.71
CA GLU A 358 0.89 0.25 12.02
C GLU A 358 1.47 -1.17 12.14
N GLU A 359 0.71 -2.17 11.71
CA GLU A 359 1.12 -3.57 11.76
C GLU A 359 2.34 -3.84 10.88
N GLU A 360 2.37 -3.32 9.65
CA GLU A 360 3.52 -3.47 8.73
C GLU A 360 4.80 -2.88 9.36
N ILE A 361 4.73 -1.67 9.93
CA ILE A 361 5.90 -1.04 10.58
C ILE A 361 6.36 -1.85 11.79
N ILE A 362 5.43 -2.36 12.61
CA ILE A 362 5.76 -3.20 13.76
C ILE A 362 6.46 -4.48 13.32
N GLU A 363 5.96 -5.15 12.28
CA GLU A 363 6.57 -6.37 11.73
C GLU A 363 8.02 -6.11 11.30
N PHE A 364 8.28 -5.03 10.56
CA PHE A 364 9.63 -4.65 10.17
C PHE A 364 10.54 -4.35 11.37
N ALA A 365 10.06 -3.60 12.36
CA ALA A 365 10.86 -3.26 13.54
C ALA A 365 11.21 -4.50 14.38
N VAL A 366 10.26 -5.42 14.55
CA VAL A 366 10.46 -6.68 15.29
C VAL A 366 11.46 -7.59 14.57
N ASP A 367 11.34 -7.74 13.25
CA ASP A 367 12.26 -8.57 12.45
C ASP A 367 13.72 -8.08 12.55
N HIS A 368 13.94 -6.78 12.79
CA HIS A 368 15.26 -6.18 12.96
C HIS A 368 15.67 -5.96 14.42
N ALA A 369 14.80 -6.31 15.37
CA ALA A 369 15.12 -6.34 16.80
C ALA A 369 15.74 -7.67 17.23
N GLU A 370 15.40 -8.78 16.57
CA GLU A 370 15.99 -10.10 16.84
C GLU A 370 17.38 -10.22 16.19
N GLY A 371 18.37 -10.71 16.96
CA GLY A 371 19.77 -10.77 16.55
C GLY A 371 20.03 -11.49 15.22
N CYS A 372 21.06 -11.01 14.52
CA CYS A 372 21.49 -11.38 13.16
C CYS A 372 22.02 -12.83 13.00
N GLU A 373 21.38 -13.85 13.58
CA GLU A 373 21.70 -15.26 13.33
C GLU A 373 20.69 -16.00 12.43
N SER A 374 19.60 -15.33 11.98
CA SER A 374 18.59 -15.96 11.11
C SER A 374 18.53 -15.43 9.66
N VAL A 375 19.37 -14.45 9.31
CA VAL A 375 19.35 -13.77 8.00
C VAL A 375 19.81 -14.67 6.83
N GLN A 376 20.36 -15.85 7.10
CA GLN A 376 20.66 -16.83 6.04
C GLN A 376 19.61 -17.96 5.89
N ARG A 377 18.52 -17.94 6.67
CA ARG A 377 17.43 -18.94 6.56
C ARG A 377 16.03 -18.37 6.31
N LYS A 378 15.74 -17.09 6.60
CA LYS A 378 14.39 -16.51 6.40
C LYS A 378 14.13 -15.88 5.02
N ASN A 379 15.17 -15.64 4.20
CA ASN A 379 14.96 -15.25 2.79
C ASN A 379 14.29 -16.34 1.92
N ILE A 380 14.13 -17.56 2.44
CA ILE A 380 13.48 -18.66 1.73
C ILE A 380 11.98 -18.74 2.03
N SER A 381 11.47 -18.17 3.14
CA SER A 381 10.04 -18.27 3.50
C SER A 381 9.17 -17.20 2.83
N HIS A 382 9.66 -15.96 2.70
CA HIS A 382 8.92 -14.89 2.01
C HIS A 382 8.89 -15.10 0.49
N ALA A 383 10.03 -15.49 -0.09
CA ALA A 383 10.10 -15.92 -1.48
C ALA A 383 9.22 -17.18 -1.73
N ARG A 384 9.13 -18.12 -0.79
CA ARG A 384 8.19 -19.26 -0.89
C ARG A 384 6.73 -18.87 -0.83
N SER A 385 6.34 -17.88 -0.03
CA SER A 385 4.93 -17.45 0.06
C SER A 385 4.50 -16.70 -1.20
N HIS A 386 5.39 -15.87 -1.75
CA HIS A 386 5.17 -15.15 -3.01
C HIS A 386 5.24 -16.08 -4.22
N LEU A 387 6.21 -16.99 -4.28
CA LEU A 387 6.29 -18.00 -5.33
C LEU A 387 5.11 -18.96 -5.23
N ARG A 388 4.59 -19.26 -4.03
CA ARG A 388 3.36 -20.04 -3.83
C ARG A 388 2.11 -19.29 -4.25
N ARG A 389 1.99 -17.97 -3.99
CA ARG A 389 0.90 -17.14 -4.49
C ARG A 389 0.95 -16.97 -6.01
N PHE A 390 2.14 -16.72 -6.57
CA PHE A 390 2.38 -16.66 -8.00
C PHE A 390 2.10 -18.00 -8.68
N PHE A 391 2.58 -19.13 -8.15
CA PHE A 391 2.24 -20.46 -8.68
C PHE A 391 0.77 -20.81 -8.49
N MET A 392 0.10 -20.40 -7.39
CA MET A 392 -1.34 -20.62 -7.22
C MET A 392 -2.18 -19.73 -8.14
N GLY A 393 -1.73 -18.52 -8.47
CA GLY A 393 -2.32 -17.64 -9.48
C GLY A 393 -2.10 -18.16 -10.91
N LEU A 394 -0.91 -18.71 -11.21
CA LEU A 394 -0.66 -19.41 -12.47
C LEU A 394 -1.52 -20.69 -12.56
N LEU A 395 -1.69 -21.43 -11.46
CA LEU A 395 -2.56 -22.61 -11.37
C LEU A 395 -4.06 -22.27 -11.37
N SER A 396 -4.49 -21.01 -11.22
CA SER A 396 -5.90 -20.63 -11.38
C SER A 396 -6.23 -20.18 -12.81
N ILE A 397 -5.21 -19.77 -13.58
CA ILE A 397 -5.32 -19.37 -14.99
C ILE A 397 -5.08 -20.57 -15.93
N LEU A 398 -4.18 -21.49 -15.56
CA LEU A 398 -3.85 -22.67 -16.37
C LEU A 398 -5.03 -23.65 -16.56
N PRO A 399 -5.90 -23.94 -15.58
CA PRO A 399 -7.01 -24.86 -15.78
C PRO A 399 -8.09 -24.31 -16.73
N PRO A 400 -8.53 -23.04 -16.66
CA PRO A 400 -9.45 -22.48 -17.66
C PRO A 400 -8.83 -22.38 -19.06
N ALA A 401 -7.55 -21.99 -19.17
CA ALA A 401 -6.85 -21.94 -20.45
C ALA A 401 -6.65 -23.35 -21.04
N ALA A 402 -6.24 -24.33 -20.23
CA ALA A 402 -6.16 -25.72 -20.66
C ALA A 402 -7.55 -26.27 -21.04
N VAL A 403 -8.61 -25.96 -20.29
CA VAL A 403 -9.98 -26.37 -20.65
C VAL A 403 -10.50 -25.67 -21.91
N ALA A 404 -10.00 -24.49 -22.25
CA ALA A 404 -10.33 -23.79 -23.51
C ALA A 404 -9.61 -24.41 -24.73
N PHE A 405 -8.42 -24.97 -24.53
CA PHE A 405 -7.65 -25.64 -25.59
C PHE A 405 -7.85 -27.17 -25.65
N PHE A 406 -8.48 -27.79 -24.65
CA PHE A 406 -8.78 -29.22 -24.64
C PHE A 406 -10.13 -29.50 -25.30
N PRO A 407 -10.20 -30.42 -26.30
CA PRO A 407 -11.44 -30.74 -26.98
C PRO A 407 -12.47 -31.32 -26.00
N LYS A 408 -13.63 -30.66 -25.89
CA LYS A 408 -14.72 -31.07 -24.98
C LYS A 408 -15.56 -32.24 -25.51
N CYS A 409 -15.25 -32.80 -26.69
CA CYS A 409 -16.02 -33.86 -27.34
C CYS A 409 -15.16 -35.08 -27.73
N PRO A 410 -15.65 -36.34 -27.58
CA PRO A 410 -14.89 -37.56 -27.94
C PRO A 410 -14.49 -37.62 -29.42
N PHE A 411 -15.33 -37.10 -30.32
CA PHE A 411 -15.02 -37.02 -31.75
C PHE A 411 -13.92 -35.99 -32.06
N CYS A 412 -13.84 -34.93 -31.26
CA CYS A 412 -12.83 -33.88 -31.38
C CYS A 412 -11.47 -34.41 -30.91
N TRP A 413 -11.46 -35.29 -29.90
CA TRP A 413 -10.30 -36.08 -29.52
C TRP A 413 -9.85 -37.03 -30.63
N ALA A 414 -10.78 -37.71 -31.29
CA ALA A 414 -10.46 -38.58 -32.42
C ALA A 414 -9.88 -37.78 -33.61
N ALA A 415 -10.42 -36.60 -33.92
CA ALA A 415 -9.89 -35.72 -34.95
C ALA A 415 -8.51 -35.13 -34.57
N TYR A 416 -8.31 -34.77 -33.30
CA TYR A 416 -7.00 -34.29 -32.79
C TYR A 416 -5.95 -35.39 -32.83
N PHE A 417 -6.28 -36.61 -32.40
CA PHE A 417 -5.40 -37.77 -32.52
C PHE A 417 -5.18 -38.18 -33.97
N SER A 418 -6.16 -38.02 -34.85
CA SER A 418 -6.02 -38.30 -36.28
C SER A 418 -5.15 -37.24 -36.99
N ALA A 419 -5.26 -35.96 -36.61
CA ALA A 419 -4.41 -34.87 -37.10
C ALA A 419 -2.96 -34.97 -36.59
N VAL A 420 -2.74 -35.59 -35.43
CA VAL A 420 -1.40 -35.89 -34.88
C VAL A 420 -0.90 -37.28 -35.34
N GLY A 421 -1.61 -37.98 -36.22
CA GLY A 421 -1.15 -39.23 -36.84
C GLY A 421 -1.13 -40.44 -35.89
N LEU A 422 -1.96 -40.45 -34.85
CA LEU A 422 -1.93 -41.46 -33.78
C LEU A 422 -2.72 -42.75 -34.05
N SER A 423 -3.20 -42.97 -35.28
CA SER A 423 -3.73 -44.27 -35.70
C SER A 423 -2.68 -45.19 -36.34
N GLY A 424 -1.39 -44.83 -36.28
CA GLY A 424 -0.33 -45.67 -36.83
C GLY A 424 1.08 -45.31 -36.38
N LEU A 425 1.35 -45.28 -35.06
CA LEU A 425 2.73 -45.16 -34.56
C LEU A 425 2.94 -46.00 -33.29
N GLU A 426 3.86 -46.96 -33.39
CA GLU A 426 4.78 -47.25 -32.29
C GLU A 426 5.43 -45.92 -31.90
N LEU A 427 4.90 -45.27 -30.86
CA LEU A 427 5.42 -44.00 -30.39
C LEU A 427 6.82 -44.23 -29.81
N ALA A 428 7.84 -44.06 -30.66
CA ALA A 428 9.18 -43.69 -30.25
C ALA A 428 9.09 -42.28 -29.65
N TYR A 429 8.58 -42.17 -28.43
CA TYR A 429 8.66 -40.94 -27.67
C TYR A 429 10.13 -40.56 -27.59
N SER A 430 10.42 -39.33 -28.00
CA SER A 430 11.75 -38.75 -27.87
C SER A 430 12.18 -38.90 -26.40
N PRO A 431 13.37 -39.45 -26.09
CA PRO A 431 13.75 -39.87 -24.74
C PRO A 431 13.60 -38.78 -23.65
N TRP A 432 13.63 -37.50 -24.04
CA TRP A 432 13.43 -36.35 -23.16
C TRP A 432 12.00 -36.21 -22.60
N PHE A 433 11.00 -36.84 -23.23
CA PHE A 433 9.60 -36.73 -22.79
C PHE A 433 9.32 -37.55 -21.53
N TYR A 434 10.00 -38.68 -21.35
CA TYR A 434 9.85 -39.52 -20.16
C TYR A 434 10.20 -38.78 -18.86
N PRO A 435 11.34 -38.06 -18.74
CA PRO A 435 11.64 -37.21 -17.59
C PRO A 435 10.52 -36.23 -17.24
N VAL A 436 9.89 -35.62 -18.24
CA VAL A 436 8.81 -34.64 -18.05
C VAL A 436 7.56 -35.32 -17.51
N LEU A 437 7.16 -36.47 -18.08
CA LEU A 437 6.03 -37.26 -17.56
C LEU A 437 6.27 -37.74 -16.12
N TRP A 438 7.48 -38.21 -15.82
CA TRP A 438 7.85 -38.60 -14.46
C TRP A 438 7.79 -37.44 -13.48
N PHE A 439 8.26 -36.26 -13.89
CA PHE A 439 8.20 -35.06 -13.07
C PHE A 439 6.74 -34.70 -12.71
N PHE A 440 5.84 -34.69 -13.69
CA PHE A 440 4.41 -34.41 -13.42
C PHE A 440 3.73 -35.50 -12.60
N LEU A 441 4.06 -36.77 -12.82
CA LEU A 441 3.54 -37.88 -12.01
C LEU A 441 3.99 -37.77 -10.54
N CYS A 442 5.25 -37.42 -10.30
CA CYS A 442 5.78 -37.18 -8.96
C CYS A 442 5.07 -36.00 -8.28
N ILE A 443 4.87 -34.89 -8.98
CA ILE A 443 4.08 -33.75 -8.47
C ILE A 443 2.67 -34.19 -8.09
N HIS A 444 2.01 -35.00 -8.93
CA HIS A 444 0.66 -35.48 -8.69
C HIS A 444 0.57 -36.33 -7.41
N VAL A 445 1.47 -37.30 -7.24
CA VAL A 445 1.52 -38.17 -6.06
C VAL A 445 1.80 -37.35 -4.79
N VAL A 446 2.76 -36.42 -4.84
CA VAL A 446 3.10 -35.55 -3.69
C VAL A 446 1.92 -34.64 -3.32
N SER A 447 1.28 -34.03 -4.33
CA SER A 447 0.09 -33.19 -4.14
C SER A 447 -1.06 -33.96 -3.49
N SER A 448 -1.32 -35.19 -3.95
CA SER A 448 -2.33 -36.07 -3.36
C SER A 448 -1.98 -36.47 -1.91
N GLY A 449 -0.71 -36.70 -1.61
CA GLY A 449 -0.22 -37.02 -0.26
C GLY A 449 -0.36 -35.85 0.73
N ILE A 450 0.01 -34.64 0.31
CA ILE A 450 -0.18 -33.42 1.12
C ILE A 450 -1.67 -33.22 1.38
N ARG A 451 -2.52 -33.36 0.35
CA ARG A 451 -3.96 -33.20 0.48
C ARG A 451 -4.57 -34.22 1.43
N SER A 452 -4.20 -35.50 1.30
CA SER A 452 -4.62 -36.59 2.20
C SER A 452 -4.30 -36.27 3.67
N ARG A 453 -3.12 -35.72 3.97
CA ARG A 453 -2.76 -35.28 5.32
C ARG A 453 -3.66 -34.15 5.84
N THR A 454 -4.08 -33.23 4.97
CA THR A 454 -4.98 -32.14 5.37
C THR A 454 -6.45 -32.55 5.49
N THR A 455 -6.90 -33.55 4.74
CA THR A 455 -8.31 -34.01 4.75
C THR A 455 -8.54 -35.21 5.68
N GLY A 456 -7.49 -35.88 6.12
CA GLY A 456 -7.55 -37.11 6.91
C GLY A 456 -8.03 -38.33 6.11
N LYS A 457 -8.08 -38.25 4.77
CA LYS A 457 -8.60 -39.30 3.90
C LYS A 457 -7.53 -39.78 2.93
N LEU A 458 -7.25 -41.08 2.97
CA LEU A 458 -6.16 -41.71 2.21
C LEU A 458 -6.52 -42.16 0.80
N TYR A 459 -7.81 -42.20 0.43
CA TYR A 459 -8.27 -42.83 -0.82
C TYR A 459 -7.65 -42.23 -2.09
N SER A 460 -7.61 -40.88 -2.21
CA SER A 460 -7.01 -40.25 -3.40
C SER A 460 -5.50 -40.52 -3.49
N PHE A 461 -4.83 -40.61 -2.35
CA PHE A 461 -3.38 -40.84 -2.31
C PHE A 461 -3.05 -42.29 -2.69
N VAL A 462 -3.78 -43.27 -2.12
CA VAL A 462 -3.60 -44.69 -2.44
C VAL A 462 -3.85 -44.96 -3.94
N MET A 463 -4.90 -44.38 -4.52
CA MET A 463 -5.19 -44.53 -5.94
C MET A 463 -4.12 -43.87 -6.84
N ALA A 464 -3.61 -42.70 -6.45
CA ALA A 464 -2.54 -42.03 -7.19
C ALA A 464 -1.22 -42.85 -7.16
N VAL A 465 -0.87 -43.42 -6.00
CA VAL A 465 0.31 -44.28 -5.85
C VAL A 465 0.14 -45.60 -6.61
N ALA A 466 -1.04 -46.23 -6.53
CA ALA A 466 -1.33 -47.46 -7.27
C ALA A 466 -1.28 -47.25 -8.79
N GLY A 467 -1.87 -46.15 -9.28
CA GLY A 467 -1.80 -45.78 -10.69
C GLY A 467 -0.37 -45.46 -11.14
N ALA A 468 0.40 -44.71 -10.33
CA ALA A 468 1.80 -44.46 -10.62
C ALA A 468 2.63 -45.76 -10.66
N GLY A 469 2.45 -46.65 -9.68
CA GLY A 469 3.12 -47.94 -9.62
C GLY A 469 2.84 -48.82 -10.83
N LEU A 470 1.57 -48.90 -11.23
CA LEU A 470 1.14 -49.70 -12.39
C LEU A 470 1.71 -49.15 -13.71
N LEU A 471 1.98 -47.84 -13.78
CA LEU A 471 2.60 -47.20 -14.94
C LEU A 471 4.11 -47.52 -15.06
N VAL A 472 4.79 -47.77 -13.94
CA VAL A 472 6.23 -48.10 -13.89
C VAL A 472 6.48 -49.56 -14.29
N LEU A 473 5.55 -50.45 -13.95
CA LEU A 473 5.74 -51.88 -14.15
C LEU A 473 5.71 -52.26 -15.64
N PRO A 474 6.55 -53.21 -16.08
CA PRO A 474 6.53 -53.73 -17.43
C PRO A 474 5.26 -54.57 -17.63
N ALA A 475 4.17 -53.92 -17.98
CA ALA A 475 2.85 -54.52 -18.07
C ALA A 475 2.15 -54.17 -19.40
N GLY A 476 1.20 -55.02 -19.81
CA GLY A 476 0.53 -54.92 -21.11
C GLY A 476 -0.30 -53.64 -21.27
N GLN A 477 -0.69 -53.29 -22.49
CA GLN A 477 -1.40 -52.02 -22.80
C GLN A 477 -2.63 -51.76 -21.91
N TRP A 478 -3.40 -52.80 -21.58
CA TRP A 478 -4.55 -52.70 -20.67
C TRP A 478 -4.20 -52.23 -19.26
N SER A 479 -3.04 -52.63 -18.72
CA SER A 479 -2.57 -52.17 -17.41
C SER A 479 -2.20 -50.68 -17.40
N LYS A 480 -1.67 -50.17 -18.52
CA LYS A 480 -1.33 -48.75 -18.68
C LYS A 480 -2.59 -47.89 -18.78
N LEU A 481 -3.63 -48.38 -19.48
CA LEU A 481 -4.94 -47.72 -19.50
C LEU A 481 -5.58 -47.70 -18.10
N LEU A 482 -5.48 -48.80 -17.36
CA LEU A 482 -5.95 -48.88 -15.98
C LEU A 482 -5.16 -47.90 -15.07
N ALA A 483 -3.84 -47.80 -15.24
CA ALA A 483 -2.99 -46.87 -14.52
C ALA A 483 -3.42 -45.40 -14.73
N ILE A 484 -3.68 -45.02 -15.99
CA ILE A 484 -4.18 -43.69 -16.35
C ILE A 484 -5.57 -43.45 -15.72
N GLY A 485 -6.45 -44.45 -15.74
CA GLY A 485 -7.76 -44.38 -15.09
C GLY A 485 -7.69 -44.17 -13.58
N LEU A 486 -6.77 -44.86 -12.89
CA LEU A 486 -6.54 -44.70 -11.45
C LEU A 486 -5.98 -43.31 -11.11
N ILE A 487 -5.05 -42.80 -11.92
CA ILE A 487 -4.50 -41.45 -11.76
C ILE A 487 -5.61 -40.41 -11.97
N GLY A 488 -6.42 -40.53 -13.04
CA GLY A 488 -7.51 -39.60 -13.32
C GLY A 488 -8.60 -39.59 -12.24
N THR A 489 -9.02 -40.77 -11.77
CA THR A 489 -10.02 -40.89 -10.70
C THR A 489 -9.51 -40.36 -9.36
N SER A 490 -8.21 -40.53 -9.06
CA SER A 490 -7.60 -39.95 -7.86
C SER A 490 -7.72 -38.42 -7.81
N SER A 491 -7.57 -37.75 -8.95
CA SER A 491 -7.71 -36.28 -9.07
C SER A 491 -9.14 -35.81 -8.80
N LEU A 492 -10.13 -36.52 -9.35
CA LEU A 492 -11.55 -36.20 -9.18
C LEU A 492 -11.97 -36.34 -7.72
N ILE A 493 -11.64 -37.48 -7.09
CA ILE A 493 -11.97 -37.74 -5.69
C ILE A 493 -11.27 -36.72 -4.78
N GLY A 494 -9.97 -36.46 -5.01
CA GLY A 494 -9.22 -35.48 -4.23
C GLY A 494 -9.76 -34.04 -4.37
N SER A 495 -10.37 -33.69 -5.51
CA SER A 495 -11.02 -32.39 -5.70
C SER A 495 -12.32 -32.29 -4.90
N MET A 496 -13.18 -33.31 -4.98
CA MET A 496 -14.45 -33.36 -4.26
C MET A 496 -14.25 -33.36 -2.73
N GLU A 497 -13.22 -34.06 -2.23
CA GLU A 497 -12.90 -34.08 -0.80
C GLU A 497 -12.46 -32.71 -0.28
N HIS A 498 -11.68 -31.96 -1.07
CA HIS A 498 -11.23 -30.62 -0.70
C HIS A 498 -12.38 -29.60 -0.70
N GLN A 499 -13.31 -29.70 -1.65
CA GLN A 499 -14.50 -28.84 -1.65
C GLN A 499 -15.39 -29.12 -0.43
N ARG A 500 -15.61 -30.39 -0.08
CA ARG A 500 -16.42 -30.77 1.09
C ARG A 500 -15.78 -30.34 2.41
N SER A 501 -14.45 -30.38 2.56
CA SER A 501 -13.79 -29.92 3.79
C SER A 501 -13.88 -28.40 3.96
N ARG A 502 -13.77 -27.62 2.88
CA ARG A 502 -13.97 -26.16 2.89
C ARG A 502 -15.40 -25.75 3.28
N LEU A 503 -16.41 -26.47 2.78
CA LEU A 503 -17.81 -26.22 3.14
C LEU A 503 -18.09 -26.50 4.63
N LYS A 504 -17.46 -27.52 5.21
CA LYS A 504 -17.59 -27.80 6.66
C LYS A 504 -16.90 -26.76 7.54
N THR A 505 -15.76 -26.21 7.12
CA THR A 505 -15.06 -25.15 7.88
C THR A 505 -15.82 -23.83 7.84
N THR A 506 -16.38 -23.47 6.69
CA THR A 506 -17.21 -22.26 6.55
C THR A 506 -18.53 -22.37 7.32
N ALA A 507 -19.21 -23.52 7.28
CA ALA A 507 -20.42 -23.75 8.08
C ALA A 507 -20.17 -23.65 9.59
N ARG A 508 -19.02 -24.16 10.08
CA ARG A 508 -18.65 -24.10 11.51
C ARG A 508 -18.26 -22.69 11.95
N SER A 509 -17.69 -21.87 11.07
CA SER A 509 -17.41 -20.46 11.37
C SER A 509 -18.68 -19.61 11.49
N ARG A 510 -19.73 -19.93 10.72
CA ARG A 510 -21.04 -19.24 10.78
C ARG A 510 -21.84 -19.57 12.04
N SER A 511 -21.84 -20.82 12.50
CA SER A 511 -22.55 -21.16 13.75
C SER A 511 -21.86 -20.64 15.02
N SER A 512 -20.61 -20.20 14.91
CA SER A 512 -19.85 -19.63 16.03
C SER A 512 -20.09 -18.12 16.19
N SER A 513 -20.53 -17.43 15.13
CA SER A 513 -20.83 -15.99 15.15
C SER A 513 -22.26 -15.66 15.56
N GLU A 514 -23.19 -16.62 15.54
CA GLU A 514 -24.61 -16.40 15.93
C GLU A 514 -24.89 -16.62 17.43
N PHE A 515 -23.90 -17.01 18.24
CA PHE A 515 -24.11 -17.38 19.66
C PHE A 515 -23.55 -16.37 20.69
N VAL A 516 -23.09 -15.18 20.28
CA VAL A 516 -22.43 -14.19 21.18
C VAL A 516 -23.22 -12.89 21.35
N CYS A 517 -24.39 -12.72 20.72
CA CYS A 517 -25.24 -11.53 20.91
C CYS A 517 -26.63 -11.90 21.45
N SER A 518 -26.74 -12.39 22.69
CA SER A 518 -27.97 -12.30 23.49
C SER A 518 -27.74 -12.75 24.93
N ALA A 519 -27.20 -11.88 25.78
CA ALA A 519 -27.33 -11.96 27.24
C ALA A 519 -26.76 -10.66 27.84
N ASP A 520 -27.66 -9.75 28.20
CA ASP A 520 -27.62 -8.91 29.42
C ASP A 520 -28.47 -7.67 29.16
N ASP A 521 -29.73 -7.70 29.60
CA ASP A 521 -30.52 -6.54 30.03
C ASP A 521 -31.87 -7.03 30.61
N ASN A 522 -31.89 -7.18 31.94
CA ASN A 522 -33.01 -7.24 32.90
C ASN A 522 -32.33 -7.56 34.24
N GLU A 523 -32.31 -6.71 35.25
CA GLU A 523 -33.39 -6.27 36.16
C GLU A 523 -32.63 -5.42 37.22
N GLU A 524 -33.10 -4.29 37.75
CA GLU A 524 -34.14 -4.22 38.78
C GLU A 524 -34.40 -2.74 39.15
N THR A 525 -35.68 -2.40 39.30
CA THR A 525 -36.19 -1.23 40.05
C THR A 525 -37.15 -1.78 41.10
N PRO A 526 -37.37 -1.04 42.19
CA PRO A 526 -38.71 -0.90 42.76
C PRO A 526 -39.37 0.42 42.34
#